data_AF-A0AA38FU23-F1
#
_entry.id   AF-A0AA38FU23-F1
#
_cell.length_a   1.000
_cell.length_b   1.000
_cell.length_c   1.000
_cell.angle_alpha   90.00
_cell.angle_beta   90.00
_cell.angle_gamma   90.00
#
_symmetry.space_group_name_H-M   'P 1'
#
loop_
_entity.id
_entity.type
_entity.pdbx_description
1 polymer ?
#
loop_
_entity_poly.entity_id
_entity_poly.type
_entity_poly.pdbx_seq_one_letter_code
_entity_poly.pdbx_strand_id
1 'polypeptide(L)' 'VAVDYFKEGRTYDLMLMDKEMLFMDGHKATRQLRTMGVKIPIIALTGNALQSDKDLFFEAGVDAFQTK' A
#
# COMPACT_ATOMS: atom_id res chain seq x y z
N VAL A 1 -1.75 5.19 10.29
CA VAL A 1 -1.45 4.57 8.97
C VAL A 1 -2.56 3.59 8.59
N ALA A 2 -2.70 3.17 7.32
CA ALA A 2 -3.77 2.24 6.88
C ALA A 2 -3.86 0.95 7.74
N VAL A 3 -2.72 0.50 8.27
CA VAL A 3 -2.61 -0.60 9.24
C VAL A 3 -3.42 -0.37 10.51
N ASP A 4 -3.43 0.87 11.05
CA ASP A 4 -4.13 1.18 12.30
C ASP A 4 -5.65 1.15 12.10
N TYR A 5 -6.13 1.70 10.99
CA TYR A 5 -7.54 1.67 10.63
C TYR A 5 -8.06 0.25 10.40
N PHE A 6 -7.23 -0.64 9.84
CA PHE A 6 -7.60 -2.06 9.71
C PHE A 6 -7.66 -2.76 11.07
N LYS A 7 -6.77 -2.42 12.01
CA LYS A 7 -6.80 -2.96 13.39
C LYS A 7 -8.05 -2.54 14.18
N GLU A 8 -8.64 -1.40 13.85
CA GLU A 8 -9.91 -0.94 14.42
C GLU A 8 -11.14 -1.74 13.93
N GLY A 9 -10.94 -2.75 13.06
CA GLY A 9 -12.03 -3.61 12.57
C GLY A 9 -12.87 -2.98 11.47
N ARG A 10 -12.40 -1.88 10.87
CA ARG A 10 -13.07 -1.26 9.72
C ARG A 10 -12.81 -2.09 8.46
N THR A 11 -13.88 -2.39 7.73
CA THR A 11 -13.80 -3.03 6.42
C THR A 11 -13.74 -1.98 5.32
N TYR A 12 -12.90 -2.21 4.32
CA TYR A 12 -12.75 -1.35 3.15
C TYR A 12 -12.80 -2.20 1.90
N ASP A 13 -13.43 -1.69 0.84
CA ASP A 13 -13.48 -2.38 -0.45
C ASP A 13 -12.24 -2.12 -1.31
N LEU A 14 -11.48 -1.05 -0.99
CA LEU A 14 -10.30 -0.61 -1.72
C LEU A 14 -9.38 0.22 -0.81
N MET A 15 -8.08 -0.01 -0.91
CA MET A 15 -7.06 0.84 -0.29
C MET A 15 -6.21 1.52 -1.37
N LEU A 16 -6.08 2.84 -1.26
CA LEU A 16 -5.11 3.62 -2.04
C LEU A 16 -3.89 3.87 -1.17
N MET A 17 -2.70 3.61 -1.71
CA MET A 17 -1.43 3.70 -0.99
C MET A 17 -0.51 4.71 -1.68
N ASP A 18 0.03 5.66 -0.92
CA ASP A 18 1.07 6.57 -1.41
C ASP A 18 2.45 6.00 -1.07
N LYS A 19 3.46 6.27 -1.90
CA LYS A 19 4.87 6.00 -1.61
C LYS A 19 5.35 6.83 -0.44
N GLU A 20 5.07 8.13 -0.46
CA GLU A 20 5.58 9.08 0.51
C GLU A 20 4.56 9.30 1.61
N MET A 21 4.75 8.63 2.75
CA MET A 21 4.02 8.96 3.98
C MET A 21 5.00 9.50 5.03
N LEU A 22 4.53 10.43 5.85
CA LEU A 22 5.34 11.17 6.86
C LEU A 22 6.19 10.30 7.78
N PHE A 23 5.78 9.05 8.06
CA PHE A 23 6.42 8.19 9.07
C PHE A 23 6.72 6.76 8.59
N MET A 24 6.20 6.33 7.45
CA MET A 24 6.32 4.95 6.95
C MET A 24 6.20 4.91 5.43
N ASP A 25 7.05 4.14 4.77
CA ASP A 25 6.94 3.94 3.33
C ASP A 25 5.70 3.10 2.97
N GLY A 26 4.96 3.49 1.94
CA GLY A 26 3.74 2.78 1.53
C GLY A 26 3.94 1.30 1.18
N HIS A 27 5.09 0.92 0.64
CA HIS A 27 5.39 -0.49 0.35
C HIS A 27 5.57 -1.31 1.64
N LYS A 28 6.16 -0.73 2.69
CA LYS A 28 6.25 -1.39 4.01
C LYS A 28 4.88 -1.56 4.63
N ALA A 29 4.03 -0.52 4.56
CA ALA A 29 2.65 -0.59 5.03
C ALA A 29 1.87 -1.69 4.28
N THR A 30 2.01 -1.77 2.96
CA THR A 30 1.39 -2.80 2.11
C THR A 30 1.82 -4.19 2.54
N ARG A 31 3.13 -4.43 2.71
CA ARG A 31 3.64 -5.72 3.17
C ARG A 31 3.07 -6.11 4.53
N GLN A 32 2.98 -5.16 5.46
CA GLN A 32 2.40 -5.40 6.77
C GLN A 32 0.91 -5.78 6.69
N LEU A 33 0.12 -5.07 5.86
CA LEU A 33 -1.28 -5.41 5.61
C LEU A 33 -1.43 -6.83 5.04
N ARG A 34 -0.60 -7.20 4.05
CA ARG A 34 -0.63 -8.56 3.47
C ARG A 34 -0.26 -9.63 4.48
N THR A 35 0.75 -9.40 5.32
CA THR A 35 1.09 -10.32 6.42
C THR A 35 -0.05 -10.48 7.44
N MET A 36 -0.85 -9.43 7.64
CA MET A 36 -2.06 -9.49 8.48
C MET A 36 -3.25 -10.21 7.81
N GLY A 37 -3.08 -10.74 6.59
CA GLY A 37 -4.13 -11.45 5.86
C GLY A 37 -5.12 -10.53 5.13
N VAL A 38 -4.80 -9.24 4.98
CA VAL A 38 -5.63 -8.30 4.23
C VAL A 38 -5.63 -8.68 2.76
N LYS A 39 -6.81 -9.03 2.22
CA LYS A 39 -7.00 -9.45 0.81
C LYS A 39 -7.67 -8.40 -0.06
N ILE A 40 -8.03 -7.26 0.52
CA ILE A 40 -8.70 -6.21 -0.24
C ILE A 40 -7.73 -5.66 -1.31
N PRO A 41 -8.26 -5.14 -2.43
CA PRO A 41 -7.44 -4.48 -3.44
C PRO A 41 -6.63 -3.32 -2.86
N ILE A 42 -5.32 -3.30 -3.10
CA ILE A 42 -4.41 -2.21 -2.74
C ILE A 42 -3.81 -1.63 -4.01
N ILE A 43 -4.06 -0.35 -4.28
CA ILE A 43 -3.53 0.37 -5.44
C ILE A 43 -2.51 1.40 -4.96
N ALA A 44 -1.26 1.25 -5.40
CA ALA A 44 -0.25 2.29 -5.21
C ALA A 44 -0.51 3.44 -6.19
N LEU A 45 -0.72 4.64 -5.65
CA LEU A 45 -0.91 5.89 -6.38
C LEU A 45 0.13 6.88 -5.88
N THR A 46 1.10 7.20 -6.72
CA THR A 46 2.20 8.11 -6.35
C THR A 46 2.62 9.00 -7.51
N GLY A 47 2.79 10.29 -7.24
CA GLY A 47 3.14 11.29 -8.25
C GLY A 47 4.63 11.39 -8.57
N ASN A 48 5.51 10.76 -7.78
CA ASN A 48 6.96 10.79 -8.00
C ASN A 48 7.56 9.41 -7.72
N ALA A 49 7.47 8.53 -8.71
CA ALA A 49 7.91 7.17 -8.56
C ALA A 49 8.88 6.73 -9.66
N LEU A 50 9.95 6.08 -9.21
CA LEU A 50 10.93 5.44 -10.06
C LEU A 50 10.44 4.03 -10.42
N GLN A 51 11.02 3.48 -11.48
CA GLN A 51 10.77 2.09 -11.87
C GLN A 51 11.08 1.10 -10.72
N SER A 52 12.11 1.38 -9.91
CA SER A 52 12.45 0.59 -8.72
C SER A 52 11.37 0.62 -7.64
N ASP A 53 10.60 1.70 -7.52
CA ASP A 53 9.50 1.78 -6.57
C ASP A 53 8.36 0.86 -6.98
N LYS A 54 8.10 0.77 -8.29
CA LYS A 54 7.11 -0.15 -8.84
C LYS A 54 7.40 -1.58 -8.40
N ASP A 55 8.64 -2.03 -8.57
CA ASP A 55 9.06 -3.38 -8.20
C ASP A 55 8.90 -3.62 -6.68
N LEU A 56 9.32 -2.67 -5.84
CA LEU A 56 9.15 -2.75 -4.38
C LEU A 56 7.68 -2.86 -3.97
N PHE A 57 6.78 -2.13 -4.63
CA PHE A 57 5.35 -2.19 -4.34
C PHE A 57 4.71 -3.51 -4.79
N PHE A 58 5.07 -4.03 -5.95
CA PHE A 58 4.60 -5.35 -6.40
C PHE A 58 5.12 -6.47 -5.49
N GLU A 59 6.38 -6.41 -5.07
CA GLU A 59 6.95 -7.33 -4.07
C GLU A 59 6.29 -7.21 -2.69
N ALA A 60 5.75 -6.04 -2.35
CA ALA A 60 4.96 -5.84 -1.15
C ALA A 60 3.54 -6.40 -1.26
N GLY A 61 3.06 -6.66 -2.48
CA GLY A 61 1.76 -7.24 -2.77
C GLY A 61 0.68 -6.23 -3.11
N VAL A 62 0.98 -5.11 -3.78
CA VAL A 62 -0.07 -4.28 -4.41
C VAL A 62 -0.70 -5.01 -5.60
N ASP A 63 -1.97 -4.72 -5.85
CA ASP A 63 -2.70 -5.27 -7.00
C ASP A 63 -2.52 -4.41 -8.25
N ALA A 64 -2.34 -3.10 -8.06
CA ALA A 64 -2.03 -2.18 -9.13
C ALA A 64 -1.09 -1.08 -8.66
N PHE A 65 -0.32 -0.55 -9.60
CA PHE A 65 0.59 0.56 -9.39
C PHE A 65 0.35 1.57 -10.49
N GLN A 66 0.02 2.81 -10.12
CA GLN A 66 -0.20 3.90 -11.03
C GLN A 66 0.60 5.13 -10.61
N THR A 67 1.29 5.70 -11.58
CA THR A 67 2.03 6.96 -11.44
C THR A 67 1.53 7.96 -12.48
N LYS A 68 1.70 9.25 -12.21
CA LYS A 68 1.25 10.35 -13.06
C LYS A 68 2.45 11.01 -13.74
#